data_AF-A0A846Q6Q1-F1
#
_entry.id   AF-A0A846Q6Q1-F1
#
_cell.length_a   1.000
_cell.length_b   1.000
_cell.length_c   1.000
_cell.angle_alpha   90.00
_cell.angle_beta   90.00
_cell.angle_gamma   90.00
#
_symmetry.space_group_name_H-M   'P 1'
#
loop_
_entity.id
_entity.type
_entity.pdbx_description
1 polymer ?
#
loop_
_entity_poly.entity_id
_entity_poly.type
_entity_poly.pdbx_seq_one_letter_code
_entity_poly.pdbx_strand_id
1 'polypeptide(L)' 'LVPLDQVGGFLAYKEGQSAIGYIVEKYGEEKLSEILEKGRTSLSMDKALKSAVGLDAKGLYEEWAKFLRKEY' A
#
# COMPACT_ATOMS: atom_id res chain seq x y z
N LEU A 1 -9.54 7.61 -23.89
CA LEU A 1 -9.77 6.18 -23.54
C LEU A 1 -8.41 5.55 -23.36
N VAL A 2 -8.12 4.98 -22.19
CA VAL A 2 -6.87 4.27 -21.94
C VAL A 2 -6.93 2.93 -22.72
N PRO A 3 -5.89 2.56 -23.49
CA PRO A 3 -5.82 1.26 -24.14
C PRO A 3 -6.03 0.10 -23.14
N LEU A 4 -6.75 -0.96 -23.54
CA LEU A 4 -7.12 -2.05 -22.62
C LEU A 4 -5.92 -2.71 -21.93
N ASP A 5 -4.78 -2.79 -22.61
CA ASP A 5 -3.50 -3.27 -22.09
C ASP A 5 -2.92 -2.35 -20.99
N GLN A 6 -3.18 -1.06 -21.09
CA GLN A 6 -2.76 -0.06 -20.10
C GLN A 6 -3.75 0.07 -18.94
N VAL A 7 -4.98 -0.44 -19.07
CA VAL A 7 -5.99 -0.40 -17.98
C VAL A 7 -5.49 -1.16 -16.76
N GLY A 8 -4.85 -2.32 -16.93
CA GLY A 8 -4.30 -3.09 -15.81
C GLY A 8 -3.19 -2.33 -15.07
N GLY A 9 -2.25 -1.72 -15.80
CA GLY A 9 -1.19 -0.91 -15.21
C GLY A 9 -1.70 0.37 -14.56
N PHE A 10 -2.66 1.04 -15.20
CA PHE A 10 -3.29 2.24 -14.66
C PHE A 10 -4.09 1.95 -13.38
N LEU A 11 -4.88 0.86 -13.37
CA LEU A 11 -5.64 0.47 -12.19
C LEU A 11 -4.71 0.11 -11.03
N ALA A 12 -3.67 -0.70 -11.28
CA ALA A 12 -2.67 -1.04 -10.27
C ALA A 12 -1.98 0.22 -9.70
N TYR A 13 -1.71 1.22 -10.54
CA TYR A 13 -1.15 2.49 -10.10
C TYR A 13 -2.12 3.27 -9.20
N LYS A 14 -3.41 3.36 -9.56
CA LYS A 14 -4.44 4.03 -8.75
C LYS A 14 -4.68 3.31 -7.42
N GLU A 15 -4.71 1.98 -7.44
CA GLU A 15 -4.80 1.16 -6.23
C GLU A 15 -3.57 1.38 -5.32
N GLY A 16 -2.37 1.42 -5.90
CA GLY A 16 -1.13 1.74 -5.17
C GLY A 16 -1.17 3.14 -4.53
N GLN A 17 -1.61 4.16 -5.28
CA GLN A 17 -1.79 5.52 -4.74
C GLN A 17 -2.78 5.55 -3.57
N SER A 18 -3.91 4.84 -3.70
CA SER A 18 -4.92 4.76 -2.64
C SER A 18 -4.38 4.04 -1.40
N ALA A 19 -3.65 2.94 -1.58
CA ALA A 19 -3.03 2.20 -0.48
C ALA A 19 -1.98 3.06 0.25
N ILE A 20 -1.20 3.87 -0.48
CA ILE A 20 -0.28 4.86 0.12
C ILE A 20 -1.05 5.88 0.95
N GLY A 21 -2.14 6.44 0.40
CA GLY A 21 -3.01 7.37 1.14
C GLY A 21 -3.53 6.77 2.44
N TYR A 22 -4.01 5.53 2.38
CA TYR A 22 -4.44 4.79 3.57
C TYR A 22 -3.32 4.57 4.59
N ILE A 23 -2.09 4.28 4.15
CA ILE A 23 -0.94 4.15 5.07
C ILE A 23 -0.68 5.48 5.78
N VAL A 24 -0.66 6.58 5.04
CA VAL A 24 -0.43 7.92 5.60
C VAL A 24 -1.52 8.31 6.58
N GLU A 25 -2.78 8.08 6.22
CA GLU A 25 -3.92 8.44 7.06
C GLU A 25 -3.97 7.62 8.36
N LYS A 26 -3.69 6.31 8.29
CA LYS A 26 -3.79 5.41 9.46
C LYS A 26 -2.54 5.38 10.32
N TYR A 27 -1.36 5.48 9.72
CA TYR A 27 -0.07 5.25 10.40
C TYR A 27 0.88 6.45 10.36
N GLY A 28 0.57 7.50 9.59
CA GLY A 28 1.40 8.69 9.43
C GLY A 28 2.48 8.56 8.35
N GLU A 29 2.97 9.70 7.87
CA GLU A 29 4.02 9.78 6.84
C GLU A 29 5.36 9.16 7.28
N GLU A 30 5.67 9.22 8.57
CA GLU A 30 6.88 8.61 9.14
C GLU A 30 6.91 7.09 8.91
N LYS A 31 5.75 6.44 9.04
CA LYS A 31 5.63 5.00 8.83
C LYS A 31 5.73 4.60 7.37
N LEU A 32 5.19 5.42 6.45
CA LEU A 32 5.42 5.23 5.03
C LEU A 32 6.92 5.30 4.70
N SER A 33 7.62 6.29 5.26
CA SER A 33 9.06 6.46 5.05
C SER A 33 9.86 5.26 5.57
N GLU A 34 9.53 4.77 6.77
CA GLU A 34 10.13 3.56 7.36
C GLU A 34 9.90 2.32 6.49
N ILE A 35 8.69 2.14 5.95
CA ILE A 35 8.38 1.02 5.03
C ILE A 35 9.25 1.10 3.77
N LEU A 36 9.37 2.29 3.16
CA LEU A 36 10.13 2.48 1.93
C LEU A 36 11.64 2.26 2.14
N GLU A 37 12.19 2.78 3.23
CA GLU A 37 13.61 2.60 3.58
C GLU A 37 13.93 1.11 3.83
N LYS A 38 13.09 0.43 4.61
CA LYS A 38 13.25 -0.99 4.91
C LYS A 38 12.97 -1.87 3.70
N GLY A 39 12.02 -1.51 2.85
CA GLY A 39 11.74 -2.22 1.60
C GLY A 39 12.94 -2.21 0.66
N ARG A 40 13.61 -1.05 0.56
CA ARG A 40 14.84 -0.89 -0.23
C ARG A 40 16.00 -1.75 0.29
N THR A 41 16.13 -1.88 1.61
CA THR A 41 17.26 -2.58 2.24
C THR A 41 17.03 -4.08 2.40
N SER A 42 15.81 -4.50 2.73
CA SER A 42 15.47 -5.90 3.06
C SER A 42 15.12 -6.76 1.84
N LEU A 43 14.98 -6.15 0.65
CA LEU A 43 14.50 -6.79 -0.58
C LEU A 43 13.15 -7.54 -0.40
N SER A 44 12.38 -7.21 0.64
CA SER A 44 11.13 -7.88 0.98
C SER A 44 10.13 -6.90 1.58
N MET A 45 9.10 -6.58 0.80
CA MET A 45 8.03 -5.68 1.23
C MET A 45 7.29 -6.24 2.46
N ASP A 46 7.05 -7.56 2.52
CA ASP A 46 6.40 -8.18 3.68
C ASP A 46 7.20 -7.99 4.98
N LYS A 47 8.53 -8.11 4.93
CA LYS A 47 9.37 -7.85 6.12
C LYS A 47 9.34 -6.37 6.50
N ALA A 48 9.41 -5.49 5.52
CA ALA A 48 9.34 -4.05 5.75
C ALA A 48 8.02 -3.66 6.42
N LEU A 49 6.88 -4.06 5.84
CA LEU A 49 5.54 -3.84 6.37
C LEU A 49 5.38 -4.44 7.78
N LYS A 50 5.79 -5.69 7.99
CA LYS A 50 5.65 -6.34 9.31
C LYS A 50 6.41 -5.57 10.38
N SER A 51 7.60 -5.08 10.04
CA SER A 51 8.42 -4.35 11.00
C SER A 51 7.94 -2.92 11.29
N ALA A 52 7.33 -2.25 10.30
CA ALA A 52 6.95 -0.85 10.43
C ALA A 52 5.52 -0.69 11.00
N VAL A 53 4.59 -1.53 10.55
CA VAL A 53 3.15 -1.43 10.87
C VAL A 53 2.52 -2.74 11.36
N GLY A 54 3.30 -3.81 11.53
CA GLY A 54 2.82 -5.09 12.09
C GLY A 54 2.01 -5.96 11.12
N LEU A 55 1.89 -5.57 9.85
CA LEU A 55 1.12 -6.28 8.82
C LEU A 55 2.03 -6.80 7.70
N ASP A 56 1.66 -7.88 7.04
CA ASP A 56 2.24 -8.22 5.73
C ASP A 56 1.43 -7.56 4.60
N ALA A 57 1.86 -7.76 3.35
CA ALA A 57 1.19 -7.17 2.20
C ALA A 57 -0.28 -7.61 2.09
N LYS A 58 -0.57 -8.87 2.44
CA LYS A 58 -1.93 -9.40 2.44
C LYS A 58 -2.79 -8.75 3.52
N GLY A 59 -2.30 -8.67 4.76
CA GLY A 59 -3.00 -8.02 5.86
C GLY A 59 -3.23 -6.53 5.61
N LEU A 60 -2.25 -5.85 5.01
CA LEU A 60 -2.40 -4.47 4.58
C LEU A 60 -3.51 -4.31 3.54
N TYR A 61 -3.53 -5.17 2.51
CA TYR A 61 -4.57 -5.18 1.49
C TYR A 61 -5.97 -5.42 2.09
N GLU A 62 -6.11 -6.40 2.99
CA GLU A 62 -7.39 -6.70 3.62
C GLU A 62 -7.92 -5.52 4.44
N GLU A 63 -7.05 -4.85 5.19
CA GLU A 63 -7.42 -3.68 5.99
C GLU A 63 -7.72 -2.45 5.12
N TRP A 64 -6.92 -2.20 4.08
CA TRP A 64 -7.19 -1.14 3.10
C TRP A 64 -8.51 -1.39 2.35
N ALA A 65 -8.78 -2.61 1.91
CA ALA A 65 -10.02 -2.96 1.23
C ALA A 65 -11.25 -2.81 2.17
N LYS A 66 -11.10 -3.08 3.47
CA LYS A 66 -12.15 -2.78 4.46
C LYS A 66 -12.33 -1.29 4.66
N PHE A 67 -11.25 -0.51 4.68
CA PHE A 67 -11.29 0.94 4.80
C PHE A 67 -12.06 1.56 3.61
N LEU A 68 -11.74 1.16 2.38
CA LEU A 68 -12.46 1.62 1.19
C LEU A 68 -13.95 1.30 1.24
N ARG A 69 -14.35 0.12 1.71
CA ARG A 69 -15.77 -0.25 1.85
C ARG A 69 -16.52 0.49 2.97
N LYS A 70 -15.82 1.22 3.84
CA LYS A 70 -16.46 2.06 4.87
C LYS A 70 -16.63 3.50 4.40
N GLU A 71 -15.73 3.96 3.53
CA GLU A 71 -15.80 5.29 2.92
C GLU A 71 -16.81 5.38 1.77
N TYR A 72 -17.19 4.25 1.17
CA TYR A 72 -18.17 4.13 0.07
C TYR A 72 -19.36 3.26 0.48
#